data_AF-A0A2N2SWM0-F1
#
_entry.id   AF-A0A2N2SWM0-F1
#
_cell.length_a   1.000
_cell.length_b   1.000
_cell.length_c   1.000
_cell.angle_alpha   90.00
_cell.angle_beta   90.00
_cell.angle_gamma   90.00
#
_symmetry.space_group_name_H-M   'P 1'
#
loop_
_entity.id
_entity.type
_entity.pdbx_description
1 polymer ?
#
loop_
_entity_poly.entity_id
_entity_poly.type
_entity_poly.pdbx_seq_one_letter_code
_entity_poly.pdbx_strand_id
1 'polypeptide(L)'
;HHGCSRNEFYEFKASAEKASDLGCMMEHMGCKGTQAHADCNVRPWNGAGSCTSGGYPCISCTEPGFEEPGHPFFETPKVGGIPIGLPTDMPKAWFVALAALSKSATPKRVRTNATSDHPVVTPVIRKTGLK
;
A
#
# COMPACT_ATOMS: atom_id res chain seq x y z
N HIS A 1 -2.63 -8.34 3.43
CA HIS A 1 -2.01 -7.62 2.28
C HIS A 1 -2.41 -8.23 0.95
N HIS A 2 -2.28 -9.55 0.78
CA HIS A 2 -2.74 -10.26 -0.41
C HIS A 2 -4.16 -9.89 -0.83
N GLY A 3 -4.41 -9.79 -2.14
CA GLY A 3 -5.68 -9.34 -2.71
C GLY A 3 -5.92 -7.82 -2.67
N CYS A 4 -5.01 -7.02 -2.11
CA CYS A 4 -5.18 -5.57 -2.10
C CYS A 4 -5.17 -4.99 -3.52
N SER A 5 -6.20 -4.20 -3.86
CA SER A 5 -6.28 -3.53 -5.17
C SER A 5 -5.15 -2.52 -5.41
N ARG A 6 -4.47 -2.07 -4.35
CA ARG A 6 -3.32 -1.15 -4.41
C ARG A 6 -1.97 -1.88 -4.47
N ASN A 7 -1.95 -3.17 -4.80
CA ASN A 7 -0.73 -3.97 -4.73
C ASN A 7 0.38 -3.49 -5.70
N GLU A 8 0.03 -3.08 -6.92
CA GLU A 8 1.01 -2.50 -7.86
C GLU A 8 1.74 -1.29 -7.25
N PHE A 9 1.01 -0.41 -6.57
CA PHE A 9 1.59 0.74 -5.88
C PHE A 9 2.51 0.31 -4.72
N TYR A 10 2.14 -0.73 -3.98
CA TYR A 10 2.96 -1.28 -2.89
C TYR A 10 4.26 -1.90 -3.39
N GLU A 11 4.18 -2.66 -4.49
CA GLU A 11 5.34 -3.31 -5.12
C GLU A 11 6.36 -2.26 -5.51
N PHE A 12 5.95 -1.22 -6.24
CA PHE A 12 6.82 -0.14 -6.70
C PHE A 12 7.13 0.95 -5.67
N LYS A 13 6.69 0.82 -4.42
CA LYS A 13 6.85 1.84 -3.37
C LYS A 13 6.38 3.24 -3.82
N ALA A 14 5.28 3.25 -4.56
CA ALA A 14 4.58 4.45 -5.01
C ALA A 14 3.44 4.73 -4.04
N SER A 15 3.70 5.60 -3.07
CA SER A 15 2.88 5.71 -1.88
C SER A 15 1.88 6.86 -1.96
N ALA A 16 0.72 6.66 -1.33
CA ALA A 16 -0.22 7.74 -1.05
C ALA A 16 0.41 8.66 0.00
N GLU A 17 0.24 9.96 -0.17
CA GLU A 17 0.77 10.99 0.75
C GLU A 17 -0.35 11.66 1.55
N LYS A 18 -1.59 11.60 1.06
CA LYS A 18 -2.78 12.14 1.71
C LYS A 18 -4.00 11.24 1.49
N ALA A 19 -5.10 11.56 2.18
CA ALA A 19 -6.38 10.92 1.94
C ALA A 19 -6.82 11.10 0.46
N SER A 20 -7.56 10.11 -0.05
CA SER A 20 -8.02 9.99 -1.44
C SER A 20 -6.96 9.61 -2.48
N ASP A 21 -5.67 9.74 -2.19
CA ASP A 21 -4.61 9.29 -3.09
C ASP A 21 -4.75 7.78 -3.42
N LEU A 22 -4.52 7.43 -4.69
CA LEU A 22 -4.61 6.04 -5.18
C LEU A 22 -3.45 5.14 -4.71
N GLY A 23 -2.33 5.75 -4.32
CA GLY A 23 -1.09 5.05 -3.96
C GLY A 23 -1.20 4.11 -2.76
N CYS A 24 -0.11 3.39 -2.48
CA CYS A 24 -0.05 2.52 -1.34
C CYS A 24 -0.06 3.33 -0.03
N MET A 25 -0.93 2.96 0.91
CA MET A 25 -1.06 3.64 2.21
C MET A 25 -0.05 3.18 3.27
N MET A 26 0.81 2.19 2.98
CA MET A 26 1.71 1.59 3.98
C MET A 26 2.82 2.55 4.40
N GLU A 27 3.39 3.32 3.47
CA GLU A 27 4.57 4.15 3.78
C GLU A 27 4.22 5.42 4.54
N HIS A 28 3.06 6.05 4.33
CA HIS A 28 2.73 7.34 4.96
C HIS A 28 1.41 7.35 5.73
N MET A 29 0.42 6.56 5.29
CA MET A 29 -0.96 6.69 5.73
C MET A 29 -1.36 5.64 6.77
N GLY A 30 -0.40 4.99 7.45
CA GLY A 30 -0.64 4.11 8.60
C GLY A 30 -1.13 2.69 8.29
N CYS A 31 -1.17 2.27 7.02
CA CYS A 31 -1.71 0.96 6.66
C CYS A 31 -0.83 -0.20 7.17
N LYS A 32 -1.36 -0.99 8.11
CA LYS A 32 -0.76 -2.20 8.68
C LYS A 32 -1.11 -3.49 7.91
N GLY A 33 -1.56 -3.38 6.66
CA GLY A 33 -2.05 -4.53 5.90
C GLY A 33 -1.03 -5.65 5.68
N THR A 34 0.28 -5.37 5.77
CA THR A 34 1.37 -6.36 5.70
C THR A 34 1.71 -7.02 7.04
N GLN A 35 1.10 -6.53 8.13
CA GLN A 35 1.29 -7.02 9.50
C GLN A 35 0.02 -7.71 10.03
N ALA A 36 -1.14 -7.41 9.43
CA ALA A 36 -2.45 -7.96 9.83
C ALA A 36 -2.73 -9.34 9.21
N HIS A 37 -3.15 -10.29 10.05
CA HIS A 37 -3.72 -11.57 9.66
C HIS A 37 -5.23 -11.42 9.48
N ALA A 38 -5.64 -11.11 8.25
CA ALA A 38 -7.04 -10.99 7.88
C ALA A 38 -7.24 -11.31 6.40
N ASP A 39 -8.45 -11.70 6.05
CA ASP A 39 -8.83 -12.06 4.68
C ASP A 39 -9.74 -11.02 4.01
N CYS A 40 -9.87 -9.82 4.57
CA CYS A 40 -10.78 -8.75 4.10
C CYS A 40 -10.67 -8.40 2.60
N ASN A 41 -9.51 -8.64 1.98
CA ASN A 41 -9.27 -8.35 0.57
C ASN A 41 -9.61 -9.52 -0.38
N VAL A 42 -9.81 -10.73 0.16
CA VAL A 42 -10.21 -11.91 -0.60
C VAL A 42 -11.63 -12.37 -0.23
N ARG A 43 -12.07 -12.10 1.00
CA ARG A 43 -13.44 -12.24 1.50
C ARG A 43 -13.98 -10.83 1.80
N PRO A 44 -14.62 -10.18 0.82
CA PRO A 44 -15.04 -8.79 0.96
C PRO A 44 -16.19 -8.63 1.97
N TRP A 45 -16.33 -7.42 2.50
CA TRP A 45 -17.43 -7.06 3.38
C TRP A 45 -18.76 -7.01 2.62
N ASN A 46 -19.79 -7.73 3.09
CA ASN A 46 -21.13 -7.71 2.48
C ASN A 46 -21.15 -7.96 0.96
N GLY A 47 -20.20 -8.74 0.45
CA GLY A 47 -20.07 -9.06 -0.97
C GLY A 47 -19.24 -8.07 -1.80
N ALA A 48 -18.81 -6.92 -1.26
CA ALA A 48 -17.93 -5.99 -1.97
C ALA A 48 -17.06 -5.13 -1.03
N GLY A 49 -15.82 -4.92 -1.44
CA GLY A 49 -14.93 -3.95 -0.78
C GLY A 49 -14.31 -4.43 0.54
N SER A 50 -13.49 -3.53 1.07
CA SER A 50 -12.64 -3.67 2.25
C SER A 50 -12.16 -2.27 2.66
N CYS A 51 -11.54 -2.11 3.83
CA CYS A 51 -10.99 -0.81 4.25
C CYS A 51 -10.08 -0.20 3.17
N THR A 52 -9.15 -0.99 2.63
CA THR A 52 -8.15 -0.50 1.68
C THR A 52 -8.71 -0.18 0.30
N SER A 53 -9.77 -0.88 -0.13
CA SER A 53 -10.48 -0.53 -1.38
C SER A 53 -11.41 0.68 -1.20
N GLY A 54 -11.93 0.90 0.01
CA GLY A 54 -12.61 2.13 0.41
C GLY A 54 -11.68 3.32 0.70
N GLY A 55 -10.37 3.16 0.50
CA GLY A 55 -9.39 4.24 0.69
C GLY A 55 -9.01 4.53 2.14
N TYR A 56 -9.29 3.61 3.06
CA TYR A 56 -8.91 3.70 4.46
C TYR A 56 -7.78 2.71 4.79
N PRO A 57 -6.74 3.11 5.55
CA PRO A 57 -5.64 2.21 5.91
C PRO A 57 -6.13 1.03 6.74
N CYS A 58 -5.56 -0.16 6.51
CA CYS A 58 -5.81 -1.27 7.44
C CYS A 58 -5.20 -0.93 8.80
N ILE A 59 -6.01 -0.96 9.86
CA ILE A 59 -5.57 -0.68 11.24
C ILE A 59 -5.17 -1.93 12.02
N SER A 60 -5.17 -3.09 11.37
CA SER A 60 -4.87 -4.37 12.00
C SER A 60 -5.88 -4.79 13.07
N CYS A 61 -7.18 -4.52 12.87
CA CYS A 61 -8.22 -4.77 13.88
C CYS A 61 -8.42 -6.25 14.29
N THR A 62 -7.76 -7.18 13.60
CA THR A 62 -7.76 -8.62 13.94
C THR A 62 -6.58 -9.02 14.82
N GLU A 63 -5.64 -8.11 15.08
CA GLU A 63 -4.49 -8.35 15.94
C GLU A 63 -4.73 -7.82 17.36
N PRO A 64 -4.15 -8.46 18.40
CA PRO A 64 -4.17 -7.93 19.76
C PRO A 64 -3.54 -6.53 19.84
N GLY A 65 -4.13 -5.64 20.66
CA GLY A 65 -3.59 -4.31 20.92
C GLY A 65 -3.77 -3.32 19.78
N PHE A 66 -4.58 -3.63 18.76
CA PHE A 66 -4.84 -2.72 17.64
C PHE A 66 -5.47 -1.38 18.10
N GLU A 67 -6.21 -1.41 19.20
CA GLU A 67 -6.88 -0.28 19.83
C GLU A 67 -5.92 0.76 20.40
N GLU A 68 -4.68 0.37 20.70
CA GLU A 68 -3.62 1.21 21.25
C GLU A 68 -2.40 1.25 20.31
N PRO A 69 -2.51 1.86 19.12
CA PRO A 69 -1.42 1.86 18.13
C PRO A 69 -0.19 2.69 18.55
N GLY A 70 -0.33 3.57 19.55
CA GLY A 70 0.73 4.50 19.99
C GLY A 70 0.97 5.69 19.05
N HIS A 71 0.18 5.83 17.99
CA HIS A 71 0.22 6.93 17.01
C HIS A 71 -1.13 7.03 16.28
N PRO A 72 -1.44 8.14 15.56
CA PRO A 72 -2.66 8.23 14.77
C PRO A 72 -2.76 7.10 13.71
N PHE A 73 -3.96 6.52 13.52
CA PHE A 73 -4.17 5.43 12.55
C PHE A 73 -3.88 5.80 11.09
N PHE A 74 -3.92 7.08 10.75
CA PHE A 74 -3.66 7.61 9.41
C PHE A 74 -2.20 8.05 9.20
N GLU A 75 -1.30 7.70 10.11
CA GLU A 75 0.10 8.06 10.04
C GLU A 75 0.97 6.82 10.18
N THR A 76 1.98 6.70 9.31
CA THR A 76 3.02 5.67 9.46
C THR A 76 4.19 6.23 10.26
N PRO A 77 4.47 5.72 11.47
CA PRO A 77 5.62 6.18 12.24
C PRO A 77 6.93 5.72 11.58
N LYS A 78 7.96 6.59 11.61
CA LYS A 78 9.22 6.40 10.90
C LYS A 78 10.44 6.74 11.75
N VAL A 79 11.55 6.06 11.46
CA VAL A 79 12.89 6.43 11.95
C VAL A 79 13.80 6.60 10.74
N GLY A 80 14.42 7.77 10.59
CA GLY A 80 15.26 8.08 9.42
C GLY A 80 14.53 7.94 8.08
N GLY A 81 13.22 8.19 8.06
CA GLY A 81 12.37 8.04 6.87
C GLY A 81 11.89 6.61 6.58
N ILE A 82 12.32 5.62 7.35
CA ILE A 82 11.94 4.21 7.17
C ILE A 82 10.78 3.86 8.13
N PRO A 83 9.69 3.23 7.66
CA PRO A 83 8.60 2.76 8.53
C PRO A 83 9.09 1.83 9.64
N ILE A 84 8.57 2.04 10.86
CA ILE A 84 8.88 1.17 12.01
C ILE A 84 8.23 -0.21 11.84
N GLY A 85 6.96 -0.23 11.41
CA GLY A 85 6.22 -1.44 11.12
C GLY A 85 6.54 -1.97 9.73
N LEU A 86 7.41 -2.98 9.66
CA LEU A 86 7.80 -3.65 8.41
C LEU A 86 7.04 -4.98 8.24
N PRO A 87 6.95 -5.53 7.00
CA PRO A 87 6.41 -6.87 6.80
C PRO A 87 7.10 -7.90 7.68
N THR A 88 6.33 -8.83 8.23
CA THR A 88 6.81 -9.83 9.21
C THR A 88 7.54 -11.00 8.55
N ASP A 89 7.33 -11.20 7.25
CA ASP A 89 7.82 -12.31 6.43
C ASP A 89 9.18 -12.01 5.75
N MET A 90 9.80 -10.86 6.01
CA MET A 90 11.06 -10.45 5.39
C MET A 90 12.04 -9.81 6.38
N PRO A 91 13.34 -10.16 6.36
CA PRO A 91 14.33 -9.46 7.18
C PRO A 91 14.42 -7.97 6.83
N LYS A 92 14.55 -7.11 7.84
CA LYS A 92 14.51 -5.65 7.67
C LYS A 92 15.47 -5.10 6.61
N ALA A 93 16.71 -5.59 6.59
CA ALA A 93 17.72 -5.13 5.63
C ALA A 93 17.33 -5.45 4.18
N TRP A 94 16.79 -6.65 3.93
CA TRP A 94 16.30 -7.05 2.62
C TRP A 94 15.11 -6.22 2.19
N PHE A 95 14.18 -5.95 3.10
CA PHE A 95 13.05 -5.06 2.81
C PHE A 95 13.53 -3.68 2.37
N VAL A 96 14.46 -3.08 3.11
CA VAL A 96 14.98 -1.74 2.76
C VAL A 96 15.66 -1.75 1.39
N ALA A 97 16.51 -2.75 1.12
CA ALA A 97 17.21 -2.85 -0.16
C ALA A 97 16.23 -3.02 -1.34
N LEU A 98 15.29 -3.97 -1.24
CA LEU A 98 14.30 -4.23 -2.29
C LEU A 98 13.31 -3.08 -2.45
N ALA A 99 12.91 -2.42 -1.36
CA ALA A 99 12.07 -1.23 -1.41
C ALA A 99 12.78 -0.11 -2.16
N ALA A 100 14.06 0.14 -1.89
CA ALA A 100 14.83 1.17 -2.59
C ALA A 100 14.97 0.87 -4.09
N LEU A 101 15.29 -0.38 -4.46
CA LEU A 101 15.36 -0.81 -5.85
C LEU A 101 14.02 -0.70 -6.57
N SER A 102 12.93 -1.09 -5.89
CA SER A 102 11.61 -1.01 -6.50
C SER A 102 11.12 0.43 -6.68
N LYS A 103 11.44 1.31 -5.72
CA LYS A 103 11.15 2.76 -5.79
C LYS A 103 11.93 3.45 -6.90
N SER A 104 13.17 3.03 -7.15
CA SER A 104 13.96 3.56 -8.28
C SER A 104 13.41 3.09 -9.63
N ALA A 105 12.90 1.86 -9.68
CA ALA A 105 12.29 1.25 -10.86
C ALA A 105 10.82 1.63 -11.12
N THR A 106 10.18 2.44 -10.26
CA THR A 106 8.76 2.80 -10.38
C THR A 106 8.43 3.40 -11.75
N PRO A 107 7.49 2.80 -12.53
CA PRO A 107 7.03 3.37 -13.79
C PRO A 107 6.37 4.75 -13.59
N LYS A 108 6.56 5.66 -14.55
CA LYS A 108 5.98 7.03 -14.50
C LYS A 108 4.47 7.02 -14.23
N ARG A 109 3.73 6.09 -14.83
CA ARG A 109 2.29 5.91 -14.60
C ARG A 109 1.97 5.69 -13.12
N VAL A 110 2.64 4.71 -12.52
CA VAL A 110 2.40 4.32 -11.12
C VAL A 110 2.82 5.45 -10.18
N ARG A 111 3.99 6.06 -10.44
CA ARG A 111 4.49 7.20 -9.65
C ARG A 111 3.53 8.39 -9.65
N THR A 112 3.02 8.77 -10.83
CA THR A 112 2.16 9.96 -10.98
C THR A 112 0.77 9.70 -10.41
N ASN A 113 0.20 8.52 -10.66
CA ASN A 113 -1.13 8.19 -10.15
C ASN A 113 -1.15 8.00 -8.63
N ALA A 114 -0.01 7.64 -8.00
CA ALA A 114 0.04 7.35 -6.57
C ALA A 114 -0.36 8.54 -5.68
N THR A 115 -0.11 9.77 -6.13
CA THR A 115 -0.39 11.02 -5.39
C THR A 115 -1.55 11.82 -5.99
N SER A 116 -2.41 11.14 -6.74
CA SER A 116 -3.65 11.70 -7.29
C SER A 116 -4.85 10.92 -6.76
N ASP A 117 -6.00 11.60 -6.71
CA ASP A 117 -7.30 11.06 -6.33
C ASP A 117 -7.98 10.27 -7.46
N HIS A 118 -7.45 10.35 -8.68
CA HIS A 118 -7.96 9.62 -9.84
C HIS A 118 -6.83 9.21 -10.80
N PRO A 119 -7.05 8.25 -11.72
CA PRO A 119 -6.03 7.87 -12.69
C PRO A 119 -5.77 9.02 -13.68
N VAL A 120 -4.60 9.66 -13.56
CA VAL A 120 -4.17 10.77 -14.45
C VAL A 120 -3.35 10.29 -15.64
N VAL A 121 -2.65 9.17 -15.49
CA VAL A 121 -1.91 8.51 -16.57
C VAL A 121 -2.48 7.10 -16.78
N THR A 122 -2.93 6.81 -18.00
CA THR A 122 -3.43 5.49 -18.37
C THR A 122 -2.31 4.54 -18.77
N PRO A 123 -2.53 3.21 -18.71
CA PRO A 123 -1.61 2.25 -19.31
C PRO A 123 -1.41 2.53 -20.81
N VAL A 124 -0.17 2.38 -21.28
CA VAL A 124 0.13 2.50 -22.71
C VAL A 124 -0.38 1.24 -23.42
N ILE A 125 -1.39 1.40 -24.27
CA ILE A 125 -1.85 0.34 -25.16
C ILE A 125 -0.82 0.21 -26.29
N ARG A 126 0.09 -0.74 -26.20
CA ARG A 126 0.96 -1.09 -27.33
C ARG A 126 0.12 -1.88 -28.32
N LYS A 127 0.02 -1.41 -29.56
CA LYS A 127 -0.52 -2.22 -30.66
C LYS A 127 0.39 -3.44 -30.81
N THR A 128 -0.08 -4.60 -30.37
CA THR A 128 0.54 -5.87 -30.76
C THR A 128 0.29 -6.02 -32.25
N GLY A 129 1.31 -6.35 -33.04
CA GLY A 129 1.17 -6.58 -34.48
C GLY A 129 0.35 -7.82 -34.83
N LEU A 130 -0.39 -8.38 -33.87
CA LEU A 130 -1.32 -9.48 -34.05
C LEU A 130 -2.62 -8.88 -34.58
N LYS A 131 -2.84 -9.08 -35.89
CA LYS A 131 -4.14 -8.89 -36.53
C LYS A 131 -5.12 -9.96 -36.07
#